data_AF-A0A1R2C9B8-F1
#
_entry.id   AF-A0A1R2C9B8-F1
#
_cell.length_a   1.000
_cell.length_b   1.000
_cell.length_c   1.000
_cell.angle_alpha   90.00
_cell.angle_beta   90.00
_cell.angle_gamma   90.00
#
_symmetry.space_group_name_H-M   'P 1'
#
loop_
_entity.id
_entity.type
_entity.pdbx_description
1 polymer ?
#
loop_
_entity_poly.entity_id
_entity_poly.type
_entity_poly.pdbx_seq_one_letter_code
_entity_poly.pdbx_strand_id
1 'polypeptide(L)'
;MASRRNDRGYEILNITVDIGGGKQDRIIVYDNDEPGIVARDFAIKHNLSTKLESALTHNIYELIRDINKDQLLLSNSFSSKADLSGNDFKNYGEKLYVKGLKHKEQVEANKQLLKMQIEREVAQKTSFKPVINENSRKIAKNAQTRSSADMHHVPQILENEYTFTPKINEKSTKLAGTSTNRVKELYEEAKLKKQRIQSMYDHAKKTEFPFKPHVLTHGDPSTPSEVIDRLVNSKQNYDEYIQELRKKYEVTRDPETGQAFFYPNLGKSYKMQRTQENVWDSLYKQQKKVPEAPEDYPYMPVNLESKARSDKILLKIKIDRFSEVFQQLNPDVNGLISFKNIGMNDVDPIILKIITPLLAELEELDQPLNFEEFVDSMENLLKTLSQGEKDVFLTKPKRKGEDLEMIVKRTGSQCDFTNLYQRHVEQRNMTSAKLEIEREKKKILELEGCTFHPQTTKYPNRLLK
;
A
#
# COMPACT_ATOMS: atom_id res chain seq x y z
N MET A 1 34.39 27.97 -6.79
CA MET A 1 34.62 26.57 -7.21
C MET A 1 33.44 25.71 -6.77
N ALA A 2 32.36 25.67 -7.57
CA ALA A 2 31.17 24.90 -7.26
C ALA A 2 30.50 24.45 -8.57
N SER A 3 31.01 23.37 -9.18
CA SER A 3 30.27 22.63 -10.22
C SER A 3 30.96 21.29 -10.54
N ARG A 4 30.72 20.25 -9.73
CA ARG A 4 31.03 18.81 -10.00
C ARG A 4 30.25 17.89 -9.03
N ARG A 5 28.91 17.95 -9.01
CA ARG A 5 28.10 17.19 -8.03
C ARG A 5 27.10 16.18 -8.60
N ASN A 6 26.96 16.02 -9.92
CA ASN A 6 25.90 15.16 -10.47
C ASN A 6 26.29 13.69 -10.73
N ASP A 7 27.57 13.30 -10.60
CA ASP A 7 28.03 11.92 -10.93
C ASP A 7 28.34 11.03 -9.70
N ARG A 8 28.14 11.53 -8.48
CA ARG A 8 28.66 10.83 -7.26
C ARG A 8 27.78 9.68 -6.78
N GLY A 9 26.60 9.47 -7.35
CA GLY A 9 25.65 8.44 -6.90
C GLY A 9 24.79 8.91 -5.72
N TYR A 10 24.20 7.97 -4.98
CA TYR A 10 23.34 8.27 -3.82
C TYR A 10 24.14 8.44 -2.52
N GLU A 11 23.60 9.23 -1.59
CA GLU A 11 24.19 9.46 -0.27
C GLU A 11 24.09 8.19 0.58
N ILE A 12 25.23 7.66 1.03
CA ILE A 12 25.29 6.45 1.87
C ILE A 12 25.41 6.82 3.34
N LEU A 13 26.19 7.86 3.65
CA LEU A 13 26.61 8.15 5.02
C LEU A 13 26.73 9.66 5.26
N ASN A 14 26.17 10.14 6.37
CA ASN A 14 26.24 11.52 6.80
C ASN A 14 26.67 11.59 8.28
N ILE A 15 27.93 11.95 8.52
CA ILE A 15 28.53 11.97 9.85
C ILE A 15 28.79 13.41 10.26
N THR A 16 28.49 13.75 11.51
CA THR A 16 28.91 15.03 12.11
C THR A 16 30.16 14.79 12.95
N VAL A 17 31.24 15.51 12.64
CA VAL A 17 32.54 15.41 13.33
C VAL A 17 32.77 16.67 14.14
N ASP A 18 33.09 16.52 15.41
CA ASP A 18 33.55 17.60 16.27
C ASP A 18 35.05 17.84 16.02
N ILE A 19 35.37 19.03 15.55
CA ILE A 19 36.74 19.46 15.18
C ILE A 19 37.46 20.05 16.41
N GLY A 20 36.75 20.21 17.53
CA GLY A 20 37.25 20.84 18.75
C GLY A 20 36.86 22.31 18.86
N GLY A 21 36.90 22.85 20.08
CA GLY A 21 36.52 24.24 20.37
C GLY A 21 35.02 24.53 20.17
N GLY A 22 34.18 23.49 20.23
CA GLY A 22 32.73 23.59 20.02
C GLY A 22 32.31 23.72 18.55
N LYS A 23 33.22 23.53 17.60
CA LYS A 23 32.94 23.57 16.17
C LYS A 23 32.69 22.16 15.63
N GLN A 24 31.57 22.00 14.93
CA GLN A 24 31.20 20.75 14.27
C GLN A 24 31.06 20.98 12.77
N ASP A 25 31.46 20.00 11.97
CA ASP A 25 31.23 19.99 10.52
C ASP A 25 30.76 18.59 10.08
N ARG A 26 30.23 18.49 8.86
CA ARG A 26 29.63 17.25 8.33
C ARG A 26 30.46 16.66 7.21
N ILE A 27 30.56 15.33 7.22
CA ILE A 27 31.12 14.52 6.15
C ILE A 27 29.97 13.76 5.48
N ILE A 28 29.80 13.97 4.18
CA ILE A 28 28.81 13.27 3.35
C ILE A 28 29.59 12.35 2.42
N VAL A 29 29.27 11.06 2.45
CA VAL A 29 29.88 10.03 1.60
C VAL A 29 28.82 9.49 0.64
N TYR A 30 29.17 9.44 -0.64
CA TYR A 30 28.34 8.91 -1.71
C TYR A 30 28.82 7.52 -2.16
N ASP A 31 28.00 6.78 -2.91
CA ASP A 31 28.26 5.39 -3.35
C ASP A 31 29.58 5.21 -4.10
N ASN A 32 29.94 6.19 -4.94
CA ASN A 32 31.14 6.11 -5.76
C ASN A 32 32.36 6.80 -5.11
N ASP A 33 32.23 7.32 -3.89
CA ASP A 33 33.31 8.05 -3.23
C ASP A 33 34.26 7.09 -2.50
N GLU A 34 35.57 7.30 -2.66
CA GLU A 34 36.59 6.55 -1.92
C GLU A 34 36.77 7.15 -0.50
N PRO A 35 36.60 6.36 0.59
CA PRO A 35 36.64 6.87 1.97
C PRO A 35 37.94 7.61 2.31
N GLY A 36 39.07 7.17 1.76
CA GLY A 36 40.37 7.81 1.96
C GLY A 36 40.44 9.21 1.36
N ILE A 37 39.85 9.42 0.19
CA ILE A 37 39.82 10.74 -0.46
C ILE A 37 38.90 11.69 0.32
N VAL A 38 37.73 11.21 0.76
CA VAL A 38 36.79 12.03 1.53
C VAL A 38 37.38 12.45 2.89
N ALA A 39 38.05 11.52 3.59
CA ALA A 39 38.71 11.83 4.85
C ALA A 39 39.88 12.81 4.67
N ARG A 40 40.65 12.68 3.58
CA ARG A 40 41.74 13.59 3.23
C ARG A 40 41.25 14.99 2.91
N ASP A 41 40.21 15.12 2.09
CA ASP A 41 39.62 16.41 1.74
C ASP A 41 39.10 17.13 3.00
N PHE A 42 38.50 16.37 3.93
CA PHE A 42 38.06 16.89 5.21
C PHE A 42 39.23 17.31 6.11
N ALA A 43 40.31 16.52 6.15
CA ALA A 43 41.51 16.83 6.92
C ALA A 43 42.22 18.09 6.39
N ILE A 44 42.31 18.26 5.07
CA ILE A 44 42.86 19.46 4.43
C ILE A 44 41.99 20.68 4.74
N LYS A 45 40.66 20.54 4.66
CA LYS A 45 39.71 21.64 4.94
C LYS A 45 39.86 22.20 6.35
N HIS A 46 40.15 21.34 7.33
CA HIS A 46 40.20 21.70 8.76
C HIS A 46 41.60 21.67 9.37
N ASN A 47 42.65 21.53 8.56
CA ASN A 47 44.05 21.41 9.00
C ASN A 47 44.24 20.32 10.07
N LEU A 48 43.65 19.15 9.87
CA LEU A 48 43.77 18.01 10.79
C LEU A 48 45.08 17.26 10.57
N SER A 49 45.60 16.64 11.62
CA SER A 49 46.81 15.81 11.53
C SER A 49 46.57 14.53 10.72
N THR A 50 47.63 13.99 10.10
CA THR A 50 47.59 12.73 9.34
C THR A 50 47.15 11.51 10.17
N LYS A 51 47.39 11.54 11.49
CA LYS A 51 46.87 10.52 12.42
C LYS A 51 45.33 10.56 12.51
N LEU A 52 44.75 11.76 12.50
CA LEU A 52 43.29 11.93 12.52
C LEU A 52 42.67 11.61 11.16
N GLU A 53 43.34 11.91 10.05
CA GLU A 53 42.93 11.47 8.71
C GLU A 53 42.83 9.94 8.64
N SER A 54 43.85 9.22 9.11
CA SER A 54 43.85 7.76 9.15
C SER A 54 42.74 7.21 10.05
N ALA A 55 42.50 7.83 11.21
CA ALA A 55 41.43 7.43 12.12
C ALA A 55 40.03 7.67 11.52
N LEU A 56 39.83 8.81 10.85
CA LEU A 56 38.59 9.13 10.15
C LEU A 56 38.33 8.17 8.99
N THR A 57 39.36 7.85 8.21
CA THR A 57 39.29 6.88 7.11
C THR A 57 38.82 5.52 7.63
N HIS A 58 39.46 5.02 8.70
CA HIS A 58 39.08 3.75 9.32
C HIS A 58 37.64 3.76 9.86
N ASN A 59 37.23 4.86 10.49
CA ASN A 59 35.88 5.00 11.03
C ASN A 59 34.80 5.00 9.92
N ILE A 60 35.05 5.71 8.82
CA ILE A 60 34.16 5.72 7.66
C ILE A 60 34.04 4.31 7.06
N TYR A 61 35.14 3.57 6.93
CA TYR A 61 35.12 2.18 6.45
C TYR A 61 34.29 1.26 7.34
N GLU A 62 34.45 1.35 8.67
CA GLU A 62 33.70 0.55 9.62
C GLU A 62 32.19 0.86 9.55
N LEU A 63 31.81 2.14 9.46
CA LEU A 63 30.42 2.55 9.33
C LEU A 63 29.77 2.07 8.03
N ILE A 64 30.47 2.17 6.89
CA ILE A 64 29.98 1.64 5.61
C ILE A 64 29.81 0.13 5.70
N ARG A 65 30.77 -0.58 6.32
CA ARG A 65 30.70 -2.04 6.51
C ARG A 65 29.49 -2.44 7.36
N ASP A 66 29.21 -1.71 8.42
CA ASP A 66 28.09 -2.01 9.32
C ASP A 66 26.74 -1.71 8.66
N ILE A 67 26.62 -0.62 7.89
CA ILE A 67 25.43 -0.34 7.06
C ILE A 67 25.19 -1.47 6.06
N ASN A 68 26.24 -1.95 5.39
CA ASN A 68 26.13 -3.05 4.44
C ASN A 68 25.74 -4.37 5.13
N LYS A 69 26.28 -4.66 6.31
CA LYS A 69 25.86 -5.83 7.12
C LYS A 69 24.40 -5.73 7.54
N ASP A 70 23.94 -4.56 7.97
CA ASP A 70 22.54 -4.35 8.35
C ASP A 70 21.62 -4.51 7.15
N GLN A 71 21.98 -3.98 5.98
CA GLN A 71 21.22 -4.23 4.74
C GLN A 71 21.18 -5.73 4.39
N LEU A 72 22.28 -6.45 4.60
CA LEU A 72 22.39 -7.88 4.33
C LEU A 72 21.62 -8.73 5.36
N LEU A 73 21.54 -8.29 6.61
CA LEU A 73 20.73 -8.89 7.67
C LEU A 73 19.25 -8.59 7.46
N LEU A 74 18.89 -7.39 7.00
CA LEU A 74 17.53 -7.08 6.55
C LEU A 74 17.15 -7.98 5.37
N SER A 75 17.98 -8.11 4.33
CA SER A 75 17.70 -9.01 3.20
C SER A 75 17.63 -10.48 3.61
N ASN A 76 18.47 -10.94 4.54
CA ASN A 76 18.46 -12.32 5.03
C ASN A 76 17.31 -12.61 6.01
N SER A 77 16.79 -11.60 6.70
CA SER A 77 15.55 -11.71 7.48
C SER A 77 14.32 -11.84 6.57
N PHE A 78 14.42 -11.41 5.31
CA PHE A 78 13.39 -11.62 4.28
C PHE A 78 13.61 -12.90 3.45
N SER A 79 14.83 -13.46 3.43
CA SER A 79 15.18 -14.66 2.64
C SER A 79 15.31 -15.98 3.42
N SER A 80 15.38 -15.98 4.75
CA SER A 80 15.64 -17.23 5.52
C SER A 80 14.45 -18.20 5.63
N LYS A 81 13.37 -18.01 4.86
CA LYS A 81 12.35 -19.06 4.59
C LYS A 81 11.83 -19.02 3.14
N ALA A 82 12.70 -18.83 2.16
CA ALA A 82 12.29 -18.80 0.76
C ALA A 82 13.22 -19.55 -0.20
N ASP A 83 13.83 -20.65 0.24
CA ASP A 83 14.26 -21.73 -0.67
C ASP A 83 13.26 -22.90 -0.63
N LEU A 84 11.99 -22.57 -0.86
CA LEU A 84 11.01 -23.51 -1.42
C LEU A 84 10.64 -23.02 -2.82
N SER A 85 11.68 -22.82 -3.62
CA SER A 85 11.57 -22.70 -5.06
C SER A 85 11.42 -24.10 -5.65
N GLY A 86 10.19 -24.46 -5.99
CA GLY A 86 9.89 -25.56 -6.89
C GLY A 86 9.14 -26.73 -6.25
N ASN A 87 7.81 -26.67 -6.35
CA ASN A 87 6.91 -27.83 -6.42
C ASN A 87 6.26 -28.45 -5.15
N ASP A 88 6.49 -27.93 -3.94
CA ASP A 88 5.95 -28.57 -2.72
C ASP A 88 4.71 -27.90 -2.08
N PHE A 89 3.83 -27.28 -2.87
CA PHE A 89 2.49 -26.94 -2.36
C PHE A 89 1.50 -28.00 -2.86
N LYS A 90 1.05 -28.89 -1.97
CA LYS A 90 0.11 -29.98 -2.31
C LYS A 90 -1.24 -29.47 -2.81
N ASN A 91 -1.64 -28.26 -2.45
CA ASN A 91 -2.90 -27.65 -2.87
C ASN A 91 -2.79 -26.11 -2.90
N TYR A 92 -3.49 -25.49 -3.85
CA TYR A 92 -3.61 -24.03 -3.99
C TYR A 92 -4.11 -23.35 -2.70
N GLY A 93 -4.95 -24.03 -1.90
CA GLY A 93 -5.41 -23.53 -0.60
C GLY A 93 -4.27 -23.29 0.41
N GLU A 94 -3.26 -24.18 0.42
CA GLU A 94 -2.10 -24.06 1.31
C GLU A 94 -1.22 -22.88 0.90
N LYS A 95 -1.03 -22.67 -0.41
CA LYS A 95 -0.35 -21.50 -0.96
C LYS A 95 -1.04 -20.18 -0.55
N LEU A 96 -2.37 -20.14 -0.62
CA LEU A 96 -3.15 -18.97 -0.18
C LEU A 96 -3.07 -18.74 1.32
N TYR A 97 -3.09 -19.81 2.13
CA TYR A 97 -2.98 -19.73 3.58
C TYR A 97 -1.63 -19.16 4.02
N VAL A 98 -0.52 -19.67 3.46
CA VAL A 98 0.83 -19.16 3.73
C VAL A 98 0.97 -17.71 3.28
N LYS A 99 0.41 -17.35 2.12
CA LYS A 99 0.38 -15.95 1.64
C LYS A 99 -0.42 -15.05 2.58
N GLY A 100 -1.54 -15.52 3.11
CA GLY A 100 -2.38 -14.82 4.08
C GLY A 100 -1.67 -14.61 5.42
N LEU A 101 -0.95 -15.61 5.92
CA LEU A 101 -0.13 -15.52 7.13
C LEU A 101 0.98 -14.46 6.98
N LYS A 102 1.72 -14.50 5.86
CA LYS A 102 2.79 -13.53 5.57
C LYS A 102 2.24 -12.10 5.49
N HIS A 103 1.08 -11.93 4.86
CA HIS A 103 0.44 -10.62 4.78
C HIS A 103 -0.05 -10.12 6.14
N LYS A 104 -0.64 -11.01 6.96
CA LYS A 104 -1.07 -10.67 8.32
C LYS A 104 0.10 -10.24 9.21
N GLU A 105 1.20 -10.99 9.15
CA GLU A 105 2.43 -10.69 9.89
C GLU A 105 3.02 -9.33 9.46
N GLN A 106 3.03 -9.04 8.16
CA GLN A 106 3.49 -7.75 7.64
C GLN A 106 2.61 -6.58 8.10
N VAL A 107 1.28 -6.76 8.15
CA VAL A 107 0.34 -5.76 8.67
C VAL A 107 0.55 -5.52 10.17
N GLU A 108 0.75 -6.57 10.95
CA GLU A 108 1.03 -6.46 12.40
C GLU A 108 2.36 -5.75 12.65
N ALA A 109 3.41 -6.05 11.89
CA ALA A 109 4.71 -5.36 11.97
C ALA A 109 4.58 -3.87 11.65
N ASN A 110 3.89 -3.51 10.56
CA ASN A 110 3.64 -2.12 10.19
C ASN A 110 2.84 -1.37 11.26
N LYS A 111 1.85 -2.03 11.87
CA LYS A 111 1.06 -1.47 12.98
C LYS A 111 1.93 -1.19 14.21
N GLN A 112 2.84 -2.10 14.55
CA GLN A 112 3.78 -1.92 15.66
C GLN A 112 4.75 -0.77 15.38
N LEU A 113 5.29 -0.68 14.16
CA LEU A 113 6.18 0.39 13.74
C LEU A 113 5.50 1.76 13.85
N LEU A 114 4.27 1.87 13.35
CA LEU A 114 3.49 3.11 13.42
C LEU A 114 3.18 3.51 14.86
N LYS A 115 2.81 2.53 15.71
CA LYS A 115 2.60 2.76 17.14
C LYS A 115 3.86 3.31 17.82
N MET A 116 5.02 2.73 17.52
CA MET A 116 6.30 3.17 18.06
C MET A 116 6.65 4.60 17.59
N GLN A 117 6.35 4.95 16.34
CA GLN A 117 6.53 6.32 15.82
C GLN A 117 5.63 7.33 16.53
N ILE A 118 4.33 7.02 16.68
CA ILE A 118 3.39 7.87 17.40
C ILE A 118 3.81 8.06 18.86
N GLU A 119 4.21 6.98 19.54
CA GLU A 119 4.69 7.06 20.92
C GLU A 119 5.96 7.91 21.05
N ARG A 120 6.88 7.81 20.08
CA ARG A 120 8.07 8.66 20.01
C ARG A 120 7.71 10.13 19.80
N GLU A 121 6.78 10.44 18.90
CA GLU A 121 6.31 11.80 18.68
C GLU A 121 5.58 12.38 19.91
N VAL A 122 4.75 11.57 20.57
CA VAL A 122 4.09 11.94 21.82
C VAL A 122 5.14 12.17 22.91
N ALA A 123 6.14 11.31 23.05
CA ALA A 123 7.22 11.50 24.03
C ALA A 123 8.07 12.75 23.74
N GLN A 124 8.30 13.09 22.46
CA GLN A 124 8.98 14.33 22.08
C GLN A 124 8.14 15.56 22.46
N LYS A 125 6.83 15.54 22.16
CA LYS A 125 5.89 16.65 22.43
C LYS A 125 5.55 16.79 23.92
N THR A 126 5.50 15.68 24.67
CA THR A 126 5.20 15.65 26.11
C THR A 126 6.44 15.64 27.00
N SER A 127 7.65 15.84 26.43
CA SER A 127 8.90 15.95 27.20
C SER A 127 9.00 17.24 28.00
N PHE A 128 8.06 17.45 28.93
CA PHE A 128 8.29 18.28 30.08
C PHE A 128 9.39 17.59 30.91
N LYS A 129 10.61 18.11 30.80
CA LYS A 129 11.73 17.74 31.67
C LYS A 129 11.63 18.65 32.90
N PRO A 130 10.96 18.25 34.00
CA PRO A 130 10.98 19.05 35.20
C PRO A 130 12.44 19.26 35.60
N VAL A 131 12.80 20.49 35.95
CA VAL A 131 14.11 20.79 36.50
C VAL A 131 14.19 20.14 37.88
N ILE A 132 14.62 18.88 37.92
CA ILE A 132 14.84 18.14 39.15
C ILE A 132 16.06 18.76 39.84
N ASN A 133 15.85 19.25 41.06
CA ASN A 133 16.91 19.83 41.89
C ASN A 133 18.06 18.81 42.10
N GLU A 134 19.27 19.30 42.39
CA GLU A 134 20.43 18.42 42.52
C GLU A 134 20.29 17.36 43.62
N ASN A 135 19.58 17.68 44.70
CA ASN A 135 19.39 16.77 45.83
C ASN A 135 18.51 15.56 45.45
N SER A 136 17.44 15.77 44.70
CA SER A 136 16.58 14.72 44.16
C SER A 136 17.32 13.85 43.14
N ARG A 137 18.23 14.43 42.36
CA ARG A 137 19.08 13.69 41.41
C ARG A 137 20.08 12.78 42.11
N LYS A 138 20.61 13.18 43.27
CA LYS A 138 21.49 12.36 44.12
C LYS A 138 20.74 11.19 44.77
N ILE A 139 19.50 11.39 45.22
CA ILE A 139 18.67 10.34 45.81
C ILE A 139 18.35 9.23 44.79
N ALA A 140 17.99 9.60 43.56
CA ALA A 140 17.69 8.63 42.50
C ALA A 140 18.91 7.78 42.09
N LYS A 141 20.11 8.38 42.06
CA LYS A 141 21.35 7.64 41.79
C LYS A 141 21.71 6.64 42.89
N ASN A 142 21.47 6.99 44.16
CA ASN A 142 21.73 6.09 45.29
C ASN A 142 20.79 4.86 45.33
N ALA A 143 19.61 4.94 44.72
CA ALA A 143 18.69 3.82 44.62
C ALA A 143 19.17 2.74 43.64
N GLN A 144 19.84 3.12 42.54
CA GLN A 144 20.37 2.17 41.56
C GLN A 144 21.69 1.52 42.00
N THR A 145 22.49 2.18 42.84
CA THR A 145 23.72 1.59 43.38
C THR A 145 23.46 0.52 44.45
N ARG A 146 22.29 0.51 45.08
CA ARG A 146 21.93 -0.53 46.06
C ARG A 146 21.48 -1.85 45.42
N SER A 147 21.01 -1.85 44.17
CA SER A 147 20.62 -3.09 43.46
C SER A 147 21.80 -3.86 42.84
N SER A 148 23.00 -3.27 42.79
CA SER A 148 24.16 -3.89 42.13
C SER A 148 25.20 -4.46 43.10
N ALA A 149 25.01 -4.32 44.42
CA ALA A 149 25.98 -4.75 45.43
C ALA A 149 25.77 -6.19 45.95
N ASP A 150 24.67 -6.87 45.60
CA ASP A 150 24.32 -8.20 46.14
C ASP A 150 24.57 -9.39 45.19
N MET A 151 25.37 -9.23 44.13
CA MET A 151 25.77 -10.36 43.27
C MET A 151 27.21 -10.76 43.56
N HIS A 152 27.40 -11.47 44.67
CA HIS A 152 28.67 -12.14 44.97
C HIS A 152 28.92 -13.33 44.03
N HIS A 153 30.16 -13.36 43.54
CA HIS A 153 30.86 -14.41 42.79
C HIS A 153 30.53 -15.86 43.22
N VAL A 154 30.28 -16.73 42.25
CA VAL A 154 30.42 -18.19 42.38
C VAL A 154 31.57 -18.66 41.47
N PRO A 155 32.61 -19.34 41.98
CA PRO A 155 33.62 -19.96 41.15
C PRO A 155 33.17 -21.32 40.62
N GLN A 156 33.56 -21.63 39.38
CA GLN A 156 33.43 -22.96 38.78
C GLN A 156 34.28 -23.98 39.55
N ILE A 157 33.66 -25.08 39.99
CA ILE A 157 34.35 -26.30 40.38
C ILE A 157 33.71 -27.48 39.64
N LEU A 158 34.63 -28.29 39.09
CA LEU A 158 34.49 -29.50 38.32
C LEU A 158 33.94 -30.68 39.16
N GLU A 159 33.23 -31.58 38.49
CA GLU A 159 32.84 -32.97 38.82
C GLU A 159 33.08 -33.52 40.24
N ASN A 160 32.02 -34.03 40.87
CA ASN A 160 31.97 -35.33 41.52
C ASN A 160 30.52 -35.72 41.85
N GLU A 161 30.20 -37.00 41.69
CA GLU A 161 28.90 -37.64 41.95
C GLU A 161 28.36 -37.27 43.35
N TYR A 162 27.12 -36.77 43.42
CA TYR A 162 26.47 -36.43 44.69
C TYR A 162 25.08 -37.06 44.80
N THR A 163 24.94 -38.00 45.74
CA THR A 163 23.69 -38.57 46.24
C THR A 163 22.98 -37.56 47.14
N PHE A 164 22.34 -36.56 46.55
CA PHE A 164 21.53 -35.59 47.29
C PHE A 164 20.04 -35.87 47.09
N THR A 165 19.38 -36.40 48.12
CA THR A 165 17.91 -36.35 48.23
C THR A 165 17.54 -35.13 49.08
N PRO A 166 16.89 -34.10 48.52
CA PRO A 166 16.56 -32.90 49.27
C PRO A 166 15.50 -33.23 50.30
N LYS A 167 15.81 -33.00 51.59
CA LYS A 167 14.80 -33.00 52.66
C LYS A 167 13.92 -31.77 52.50
N ILE A 168 12.77 -31.95 51.86
CA ILE A 168 11.75 -30.92 51.68
C ILE A 168 11.21 -30.51 53.07
N ASN A 169 11.20 -29.21 53.36
CA ASN A 169 10.75 -28.66 54.63
C ASN A 169 9.23 -28.85 54.78
N GLU A 170 8.70 -29.11 55.98
CA GLU A 170 7.26 -29.37 56.22
C GLU A 170 6.35 -28.20 55.80
N LYS A 171 6.91 -26.99 55.65
CA LYS A 171 6.17 -25.82 55.15
C LYS A 171 5.89 -25.89 53.65
N SER A 172 6.76 -26.53 52.85
CA SER A 172 6.57 -26.67 51.40
C SER A 172 5.51 -27.72 51.04
N THR A 173 5.33 -28.76 51.84
CA THR A 173 4.25 -29.75 51.62
C THR A 173 2.87 -29.15 51.91
N LYS A 174 2.76 -28.21 52.86
CA LYS A 174 1.52 -27.46 53.12
C LYS A 174 1.14 -26.49 52.01
N LEU A 175 2.10 -25.98 51.22
CA LEU A 175 1.83 -25.11 50.06
C LEU A 175 1.36 -25.89 48.82
N ALA A 176 1.75 -27.16 48.68
CA ALA A 176 1.32 -28.00 47.55
C ALA A 176 -0.09 -28.58 47.71
N GLY A 177 -0.63 -28.63 48.94
CA GLY A 177 -1.86 -29.34 49.29
C GLY A 177 -3.19 -28.72 48.84
N THR A 178 -3.21 -27.49 48.31
CA THR A 178 -4.47 -26.77 47.99
C THR A 178 -4.78 -26.62 46.49
N SER A 179 -3.97 -27.19 45.59
CA SER A 179 -4.04 -26.83 44.16
C SER A 179 -4.80 -27.79 43.24
N THR A 180 -5.25 -28.96 43.71
CA THR A 180 -5.92 -29.95 42.84
C THR A 180 -7.29 -29.49 42.32
N ASN A 181 -8.01 -28.66 43.10
CA ASN A 181 -9.31 -28.12 42.70
C ASN A 181 -9.19 -26.86 41.83
N ARG A 182 -8.17 -26.04 42.03
CA ARG A 182 -7.94 -24.81 41.24
C ARG A 182 -7.77 -25.10 39.76
N VAL A 183 -7.04 -26.17 39.43
CA VAL A 183 -6.81 -26.58 38.04
C VAL A 183 -8.10 -27.09 37.39
N LYS A 184 -8.93 -27.84 38.13
CA LYS A 184 -10.24 -28.30 37.66
C LYS A 184 -11.22 -27.14 37.49
N GLU A 185 -11.23 -26.19 38.41
CA GLU A 185 -12.03 -24.96 38.32
C GLU A 185 -11.64 -24.12 37.10
N LEU A 186 -10.33 -23.90 36.88
CA LEU A 186 -9.83 -23.18 35.71
C LEU A 186 -10.17 -23.90 34.40
N TYR A 187 -10.20 -25.24 34.39
CA TYR A 187 -10.58 -26.02 33.22
C TYR A 187 -12.07 -25.87 32.89
N GLU A 188 -12.95 -25.96 33.89
CA GLU A 188 -14.39 -25.73 33.69
C GLU A 188 -14.69 -24.27 33.33
N GLU A 189 -13.97 -23.30 33.90
CA GLU A 189 -14.07 -21.89 33.54
C GLU A 189 -13.65 -21.63 32.09
N ALA A 190 -12.55 -22.25 31.64
CA ALA A 190 -12.10 -22.18 30.25
C ALA A 190 -13.11 -22.79 29.27
N LYS A 191 -13.74 -23.91 29.65
CA LYS A 191 -14.79 -24.57 28.88
C LYS A 191 -16.04 -23.69 28.73
N LEU A 192 -16.50 -23.08 29.83
CA LEU A 192 -17.61 -22.12 29.83
C LEU A 192 -17.30 -20.88 28.98
N LYS A 193 -16.07 -20.35 29.07
CA LYS A 193 -15.63 -19.21 28.27
C LYS A 193 -15.64 -19.52 26.78
N LYS A 194 -15.18 -20.72 26.38
CA LYS A 194 -15.23 -21.18 24.99
C LYS A 194 -16.66 -21.30 24.47
N GLN A 195 -17.57 -21.84 25.29
CA GLN A 195 -18.99 -21.96 24.93
C GLN A 195 -19.66 -20.58 24.75
N ARG A 196 -19.35 -19.61 25.62
CA ARG A 196 -19.85 -18.23 25.50
C ARG A 196 -19.34 -17.53 24.24
N ILE A 197 -18.07 -17.73 23.88
CA ILE A 197 -17.51 -17.17 22.64
C ILE A 197 -18.20 -17.81 21.42
N GLN A 198 -18.43 -19.13 21.45
CA GLN A 198 -19.11 -19.84 20.36
C GLN A 198 -20.56 -19.36 20.18
N SER A 199 -21.32 -19.22 21.27
CA SER A 199 -22.70 -18.74 21.19
C SER A 199 -22.78 -17.30 20.69
N MET A 200 -21.83 -16.45 21.09
CA MET A 200 -21.72 -15.08 20.58
C MET A 200 -21.39 -15.07 19.09
N TYR A 201 -20.49 -15.95 18.64
CA TYR A 201 -20.16 -16.09 17.22
C TYR A 201 -21.35 -16.62 16.39
N ASP A 202 -22.08 -17.61 16.91
CA ASP A 202 -23.28 -18.15 16.25
C ASP A 202 -24.42 -17.13 16.20
N HIS A 203 -24.55 -16.30 17.24
CA HIS A 203 -25.51 -15.19 17.26
C HIS A 203 -25.11 -14.13 16.23
N ALA A 204 -23.86 -13.67 16.22
CA ALA A 204 -23.35 -12.73 15.22
C ALA A 204 -23.52 -13.27 13.80
N LYS A 205 -23.23 -14.57 13.59
CA LYS A 205 -23.46 -15.26 12.30
C LYS A 205 -24.92 -15.24 11.87
N LYS A 206 -25.87 -15.29 12.81
CA LYS A 206 -27.31 -15.23 12.54
C LYS A 206 -27.83 -13.80 12.33
N THR A 207 -27.27 -12.81 12.99
CA THR A 207 -27.76 -11.41 12.94
C THR A 207 -27.08 -10.56 11.89
N GLU A 208 -25.78 -10.77 11.62
CA GLU A 208 -24.99 -9.90 10.74
C GLU A 208 -24.94 -10.37 9.28
N PHE A 209 -25.35 -11.61 9.00
CA PHE A 209 -25.35 -12.16 7.64
C PHE A 209 -26.77 -12.48 7.17
N PRO A 210 -27.40 -11.63 6.33
CA PRO A 210 -28.73 -11.89 5.77
C PRO A 210 -28.72 -13.00 4.71
N PHE A 211 -27.55 -13.42 4.24
CA PHE A 211 -27.38 -14.42 3.19
C PHE A 211 -27.11 -15.81 3.80
N LYS A 212 -28.10 -16.71 3.70
CA LYS A 212 -27.99 -18.13 4.06
C LYS A 212 -28.09 -18.95 2.78
N PRO A 213 -26.98 -19.21 2.07
CA PRO A 213 -27.05 -20.05 0.87
C PRO A 213 -27.46 -21.46 1.30
N HIS A 214 -28.61 -21.91 0.81
CA HIS A 214 -28.97 -23.32 0.84
C HIS A 214 -28.09 -24.01 -0.19
N VAL A 215 -26.90 -24.43 0.23
CA VAL A 215 -26.03 -25.24 -0.61
C VAL A 215 -26.64 -26.64 -0.59
N LEU A 216 -27.40 -26.97 -1.64
CA LEU A 216 -27.85 -28.33 -1.88
C LEU A 216 -26.59 -29.21 -1.86
N THR A 217 -26.45 -30.00 -0.80
CA THR A 217 -25.48 -31.08 -0.71
C THR A 217 -25.67 -31.97 -1.92
N HIS A 218 -24.65 -32.03 -2.79
CA HIS A 218 -24.51 -32.90 -3.96
C HIS A 218 -25.64 -33.92 -4.14
N GLY A 219 -26.74 -33.48 -4.76
CA GLY A 219 -27.76 -34.36 -5.31
C GLY A 219 -27.38 -34.66 -6.75
N ASP A 220 -27.57 -35.93 -7.14
CA ASP A 220 -27.22 -36.56 -8.41
C ASP A 220 -27.33 -35.69 -9.68
N PRO A 221 -26.58 -36.02 -10.76
CA PRO A 221 -26.63 -35.27 -12.00
C PRO A 221 -28.03 -35.33 -12.61
N SER A 222 -28.84 -34.30 -12.36
CA SER A 222 -30.13 -34.12 -13.04
C SER A 222 -29.90 -34.10 -14.54
N THR A 223 -30.74 -34.83 -15.26
CA THR A 223 -30.76 -34.79 -16.71
C THR A 223 -31.01 -33.35 -17.20
N PRO A 224 -30.50 -32.96 -18.37
CA PRO A 224 -30.66 -31.58 -18.88
C PRO A 224 -32.13 -31.12 -18.94
N SER A 225 -33.07 -32.03 -19.15
CA SER A 225 -34.52 -31.76 -19.13
C SER A 225 -35.00 -31.35 -17.74
N GLU A 226 -34.60 -32.07 -16.69
CA GLU A 226 -34.97 -31.73 -15.31
C GLU A 226 -34.40 -30.39 -14.86
N VAL A 227 -33.23 -30.01 -15.37
CA VAL A 227 -32.63 -28.70 -15.09
C VAL A 227 -33.45 -27.58 -15.73
N ILE A 228 -33.90 -27.77 -16.96
CA ILE A 228 -34.74 -26.80 -17.68
C ILE A 228 -36.10 -26.67 -16.99
N ASP A 229 -36.74 -27.78 -16.64
CA ASP A 229 -38.03 -27.76 -15.92
C ASP A 229 -37.88 -27.09 -14.56
N ARG A 230 -36.78 -27.35 -13.84
CA ARG A 230 -36.48 -26.67 -12.56
C ARG A 230 -36.27 -25.17 -12.75
N LEU A 231 -35.63 -24.74 -13.85
CA LEU A 231 -35.40 -23.32 -14.15
C LEU A 231 -36.71 -22.59 -14.50
N VAL A 232 -37.54 -23.22 -15.33
CA VAL A 232 -38.84 -22.68 -15.77
C VAL A 232 -39.80 -22.59 -14.58
N ASN A 233 -39.89 -23.66 -13.78
CA ASN A 233 -40.74 -23.69 -12.58
C ASN A 233 -40.23 -22.74 -11.49
N SER A 234 -38.91 -22.58 -11.32
CA SER A 234 -38.37 -21.61 -10.36
C SER A 234 -38.74 -20.17 -10.72
N LYS A 235 -38.75 -19.83 -12.01
CA LYS A 235 -39.16 -18.49 -12.46
C LYS A 235 -40.66 -18.28 -12.26
N GLN A 236 -41.48 -19.25 -12.64
CA GLN A 236 -42.93 -19.19 -12.44
C GLN A 236 -43.31 -19.03 -10.97
N ASN A 237 -42.71 -19.84 -10.07
CA ASN A 237 -42.95 -19.74 -8.63
C ASN A 237 -42.53 -18.38 -8.06
N TYR A 238 -41.45 -17.78 -8.57
CA TYR A 238 -41.02 -16.44 -8.15
C TYR A 238 -41.99 -15.36 -8.63
N ASP A 239 -42.45 -15.45 -9.88
CA ASP A 239 -43.42 -14.51 -10.44
C ASP A 239 -44.78 -14.61 -9.72
N GLU A 240 -45.24 -15.82 -9.38
CA GLU A 240 -46.43 -16.05 -8.55
C GLU A 240 -46.26 -15.45 -7.14
N TYR A 241 -45.12 -15.67 -6.50
CA TYR A 241 -44.81 -15.09 -5.19
C TYR A 241 -44.79 -13.54 -5.23
N ILE A 242 -44.23 -12.95 -6.29
CA ILE A 242 -44.27 -11.49 -6.51
C ILE A 242 -45.72 -11.01 -6.71
N GLN A 243 -46.56 -11.76 -7.42
CA GLN A 243 -47.98 -11.42 -7.60
C GLN A 243 -48.76 -11.55 -6.29
N GLU A 244 -48.50 -12.56 -5.48
CA GLU A 244 -49.10 -12.69 -4.14
C GLU A 244 -48.68 -11.54 -3.22
N LEU A 245 -47.40 -11.15 -3.25
CA LEU A 245 -46.93 -9.97 -2.52
C LEU A 245 -47.63 -8.70 -3.01
N ARG A 246 -47.80 -8.53 -4.32
CA ARG A 246 -48.58 -7.41 -4.87
C ARG A 246 -50.01 -7.44 -4.37
N LYS A 247 -50.72 -8.56 -4.42
CA LYS A 247 -52.09 -8.68 -3.87
C LYS A 247 -52.16 -8.41 -2.36
N LYS A 248 -51.15 -8.85 -1.62
CA LYS A 248 -51.09 -8.71 -0.15
C LYS A 248 -50.81 -7.27 0.28
N TYR A 249 -49.99 -6.54 -0.48
CA TYR A 249 -49.54 -5.19 -0.14
C TYR A 249 -50.13 -4.08 -1.03
N GLU A 250 -50.87 -4.41 -2.08
CA GLU A 250 -51.77 -3.49 -2.78
C GLU A 250 -52.98 -3.22 -1.90
N VAL A 251 -52.76 -2.43 -0.85
CA VAL A 251 -53.83 -1.70 -0.19
C VAL A 251 -54.21 -0.56 -1.14
N THR A 252 -54.97 -0.89 -2.19
CA THR A 252 -55.44 0.11 -3.17
C THR A 252 -56.59 0.94 -2.62
N ARG A 253 -57.15 0.58 -1.45
CA ARG A 253 -58.26 1.26 -0.79
C ARG A 253 -58.04 1.29 0.72
N ASP A 254 -58.31 2.44 1.32
CA ASP A 254 -58.28 2.63 2.77
C ASP A 254 -59.32 1.70 3.44
N PRO A 255 -58.92 0.81 4.39
CA PRO A 255 -59.81 -0.17 4.98
C PRO A 255 -60.97 0.42 5.80
N GLU A 256 -60.86 1.66 6.31
CA GLU A 256 -61.94 2.28 7.09
C GLU A 256 -62.94 3.06 6.23
N THR A 257 -62.49 3.68 5.13
CA THR A 257 -63.34 4.54 4.29
C THR A 257 -63.69 3.93 2.93
N GLY A 258 -63.02 2.85 2.53
CA GLY A 258 -63.18 2.20 1.23
C GLY A 258 -62.74 3.05 0.02
N GLN A 259 -62.21 4.26 0.27
CA GLN A 259 -61.74 5.17 -0.77
C GLN A 259 -60.35 4.75 -1.25
N ALA A 260 -60.11 4.88 -2.56
CA ALA A 260 -58.78 4.68 -3.11
C ALA A 260 -57.82 5.76 -2.57
N PHE A 261 -56.60 5.37 -2.18
CA PHE A 261 -55.62 6.35 -1.71
C PHE A 261 -55.35 7.41 -2.79
N PHE A 262 -55.18 8.65 -2.34
CA PHE A 262 -54.91 9.80 -3.19
C PHE A 262 -53.58 9.62 -3.93
N TYR A 263 -53.63 9.49 -5.25
CA TYR A 263 -52.45 9.55 -6.11
C TYR A 263 -52.26 11.00 -6.56
N PRO A 264 -51.25 11.73 -6.04
CA PRO A 264 -51.01 13.09 -6.47
C PRO A 264 -50.68 13.10 -7.96
N ASN A 265 -51.41 13.92 -8.72
CA ASN A 265 -51.11 14.19 -10.13
C ASN A 265 -49.79 14.97 -10.21
N LEU A 266 -48.66 14.24 -10.21
CA LEU A 266 -47.36 14.79 -10.57
C LEU A 266 -47.50 15.38 -11.99
N GLY A 267 -47.26 16.68 -12.12
CA GLY A 267 -47.68 17.49 -13.26
C GLY A 267 -47.33 16.93 -14.64
N LYS A 268 -48.22 17.21 -15.60
CA LYS A 268 -48.10 17.03 -17.06
C LYS A 268 -46.97 16.07 -17.48
N SER A 269 -47.22 14.76 -17.41
CA SER A 269 -46.49 13.85 -18.28
C SER A 269 -46.77 14.32 -19.71
N TYR A 270 -45.73 14.78 -20.40
CA TYR A 270 -45.82 15.09 -21.82
C TYR A 270 -46.48 13.89 -22.48
N LYS A 271 -47.59 14.11 -23.19
CA LYS A 271 -48.29 13.08 -23.98
C LYS A 271 -47.39 12.65 -25.14
N MET A 272 -46.25 12.02 -24.85
CA MET A 272 -45.70 11.04 -25.77
C MET A 272 -46.60 9.83 -25.59
N GLN A 273 -47.50 9.61 -26.54
CA GLN A 273 -48.10 8.29 -26.70
C GLN A 273 -46.92 7.32 -26.77
N ARG A 274 -46.73 6.58 -25.68
CA ARG A 274 -45.78 5.48 -25.64
C ARG A 274 -46.30 4.52 -26.69
N THR A 275 -45.67 4.51 -27.86
CA THR A 275 -45.87 3.46 -28.86
C THR A 275 -45.81 2.13 -28.10
N GLN A 276 -46.80 1.27 -28.27
CA GLN A 276 -46.91 0.02 -27.53
C GLN A 276 -45.79 -0.99 -27.85
N GLU A 277 -44.77 -0.59 -28.63
CA GLU A 277 -43.60 -1.41 -28.84
C GLU A 277 -42.71 -1.38 -27.59
N ASN A 278 -42.23 -2.56 -27.20
CA ASN A 278 -41.22 -2.68 -26.17
C ASN A 278 -40.05 -1.76 -26.51
N VAL A 279 -39.64 -0.94 -25.54
CA VAL A 279 -38.54 0.02 -25.67
C VAL A 279 -37.29 -0.68 -26.22
N TRP A 280 -37.08 -1.95 -25.85
CA TRP A 280 -36.02 -2.81 -26.33
C TRP A 280 -36.06 -3.06 -27.84
N ASP A 281 -37.23 -3.34 -28.43
CA ASP A 281 -37.37 -3.57 -29.87
C ASP A 281 -37.18 -2.28 -30.67
N SER A 282 -37.68 -1.15 -30.15
CA SER A 282 -37.44 0.16 -30.73
C SER A 282 -35.95 0.55 -30.69
N LEU A 283 -35.24 0.25 -29.60
CA LEU A 283 -33.80 0.49 -29.49
C LEU A 283 -32.98 -0.43 -30.41
N TYR A 284 -33.38 -1.70 -30.56
CA TYR A 284 -32.74 -2.64 -31.48
C TYR A 284 -32.94 -2.24 -32.95
N LYS A 285 -34.14 -1.74 -33.30
CA LYS A 285 -34.43 -1.16 -34.62
C LYS A 285 -33.69 0.18 -34.84
N GLN A 286 -33.43 0.94 -33.77
CA GLN A 286 -32.65 2.18 -33.80
C GLN A 286 -31.13 1.96 -33.81
N GLN A 287 -30.64 0.76 -33.50
CA GLN A 287 -29.28 0.36 -33.86
C GLN A 287 -29.18 0.25 -35.39
N LYS A 288 -28.99 1.40 -36.03
CA LYS A 288 -28.69 1.53 -37.45
C LYS A 288 -27.53 0.60 -37.80
N LYS A 289 -27.73 -0.11 -38.91
CA LYS A 289 -26.69 -0.64 -39.80
C LYS A 289 -25.47 0.29 -39.77
N VAL A 290 -24.30 -0.29 -39.50
CA VAL A 290 -23.01 0.37 -39.65
C VAL A 290 -22.98 1.03 -41.03
N PRO A 291 -22.89 2.37 -41.13
CA PRO A 291 -22.66 3.01 -42.41
C PRO A 291 -21.25 2.66 -42.87
N GLU A 292 -21.13 2.12 -44.08
CA GLU A 292 -19.88 2.18 -44.82
C GLU A 292 -19.56 3.68 -45.04
N ALA A 293 -18.37 4.08 -44.55
CA ALA A 293 -17.79 5.42 -44.59
C ALA A 293 -18.46 6.53 -43.73
N PRO A 294 -17.68 7.29 -42.92
CA PRO A 294 -18.20 8.43 -42.19
C PRO A 294 -18.17 9.71 -43.05
N GLU A 295 -19.36 10.27 -43.30
CA GLU A 295 -19.53 11.69 -43.68
C GLU A 295 -19.26 12.60 -42.47
N ASP A 296 -18.62 13.74 -42.75
CA ASP A 296 -18.21 14.79 -41.83
C ASP A 296 -19.32 15.23 -40.86
N TYR A 297 -19.16 14.87 -39.58
CA TYR A 297 -19.92 15.49 -38.49
C TYR A 297 -19.20 16.76 -38.00
N PRO A 298 -19.91 17.88 -37.80
CA PRO A 298 -19.32 19.09 -37.22
C PRO A 298 -18.91 18.84 -35.76
N TYR A 299 -17.60 18.80 -35.53
CA TYR A 299 -16.95 18.62 -34.23
C TYR A 299 -17.25 19.81 -33.32
N MET A 300 -18.10 19.61 -32.30
CA MET A 300 -18.13 20.52 -31.16
C MET A 300 -17.02 20.13 -30.19
N PRO A 301 -16.01 20.99 -29.94
CA PRO A 301 -14.93 20.68 -29.01
C PRO A 301 -15.49 20.64 -27.58
N VAL A 302 -15.65 19.43 -27.04
CA VAL A 302 -15.91 19.24 -25.61
C VAL A 302 -14.58 19.46 -24.90
N ASN A 303 -14.39 20.65 -24.33
CA ASN A 303 -13.30 20.93 -23.39
C ASN A 303 -13.56 20.19 -22.07
N LEU A 304 -13.20 18.91 -22.04
CA LEU A 304 -13.07 18.17 -20.78
C LEU A 304 -11.78 18.63 -20.11
N GLU A 305 -11.90 19.40 -19.02
CA GLU A 305 -10.79 19.62 -18.11
C GLU A 305 -10.31 18.26 -17.58
N SER A 306 -9.16 17.82 -18.08
CA SER A 306 -8.47 16.65 -17.59
C SER A 306 -8.01 16.91 -16.15
N LYS A 307 -8.13 15.89 -15.29
CA LYS A 307 -7.62 16.00 -13.91
C LYS A 307 -6.10 16.13 -13.97
N ALA A 308 -5.48 16.94 -13.11
CA ALA A 308 -4.02 17.11 -13.06
C ALA A 308 -3.19 15.81 -12.99
N ARG A 309 -3.79 14.68 -12.57
CA ARG A 309 -3.16 13.35 -12.64
C ARG A 309 -3.12 12.75 -14.05
N SER A 310 -4.16 12.91 -14.86
CA SER A 310 -4.16 12.41 -16.24
C SER A 310 -3.16 13.17 -17.11
N ASP A 311 -2.97 14.48 -16.87
CA ASP A 311 -2.01 15.28 -17.64
C ASP A 311 -0.58 14.82 -17.39
N LYS A 312 -0.25 14.51 -16.13
CA LYS A 312 1.06 13.92 -15.78
C LYS A 312 1.30 12.58 -16.47
N ILE A 313 0.26 11.76 -16.60
CA ILE A 313 0.35 10.47 -17.29
C ILE A 313 0.57 10.69 -18.79
N LEU A 314 -0.17 11.59 -19.41
CA LEU A 314 -0.01 11.92 -20.83
C LEU A 314 1.36 12.51 -21.13
N LEU A 315 1.84 13.43 -20.29
CA LEU A 315 3.18 14.02 -20.43
C LEU A 315 4.27 12.94 -20.34
N LYS A 316 4.12 12.01 -19.38
CA LYS A 316 5.04 10.87 -19.26
C LYS A 316 5.01 9.99 -20.51
N ILE A 317 3.82 9.65 -21.02
CA ILE A 317 3.67 8.85 -22.25
C ILE A 317 4.33 9.56 -23.44
N LYS A 318 4.15 10.88 -23.58
CA LYS A 318 4.80 11.67 -24.63
C LYS A 318 6.32 11.60 -24.54
N ILE A 319 6.89 11.90 -23.37
CA ILE A 319 8.34 11.87 -23.15
C ILE A 319 8.91 10.47 -23.39
N ASP A 320 8.25 9.44 -22.89
CA ASP A 320 8.66 8.04 -23.11
C ASP A 320 8.65 7.70 -24.62
N ARG A 321 7.71 8.25 -25.39
CA ARG A 321 7.67 8.06 -26.85
C ARG A 321 8.69 8.89 -27.61
N PHE A 322 8.90 10.14 -27.22
CA PHE A 322 9.92 11.00 -27.82
C PHE A 322 11.31 10.42 -27.61
N SER A 323 11.62 9.93 -26.42
CA SER A 323 12.88 9.24 -26.14
C SER A 323 13.06 7.96 -26.95
N GLU A 324 12.01 7.15 -27.12
CA GLU A 324 12.05 5.96 -27.97
C GLU A 324 12.37 6.31 -29.43
N VAL A 325 11.69 7.31 -29.99
CA VAL A 325 11.94 7.77 -31.37
C VAL A 325 13.33 8.40 -31.48
N PHE A 326 13.73 9.23 -30.51
CA PHE A 326 15.06 9.85 -30.48
C PHE A 326 16.16 8.79 -30.49
N GLN A 327 16.02 7.71 -29.70
CA GLN A 327 16.96 6.60 -29.69
C GLN A 327 16.97 5.82 -31.01
N GLN A 328 15.80 5.60 -31.64
CA GLN A 328 15.71 4.94 -32.94
C GLN A 328 16.39 5.73 -34.06
N LEU A 329 16.46 7.05 -33.94
CA LEU A 329 17.19 7.91 -34.87
C LEU A 329 18.72 7.83 -34.72
N ASN A 330 19.23 7.04 -33.75
CA ASN A 330 20.64 6.80 -33.45
C ASN A 330 21.42 8.10 -33.18
N PRO A 331 21.21 8.75 -32.01
CA PRO A 331 21.96 9.93 -31.65
C PRO A 331 23.45 9.59 -31.46
N ASP A 332 24.32 10.55 -31.75
CA ASP A 332 25.76 10.40 -31.57
C ASP A 332 26.14 10.12 -30.11
N VAL A 333 27.41 9.78 -29.86
CA VAL A 333 27.98 9.57 -28.51
C VAL A 333 27.73 10.77 -27.57
N ASN A 334 27.57 11.97 -28.13
CA ASN A 334 27.26 13.20 -27.39
C ASN A 334 25.75 13.44 -27.16
N GLY A 335 24.88 12.52 -27.61
CA GLY A 335 23.43 12.65 -27.52
C GLY A 335 22.85 13.70 -28.48
N LEU A 336 23.49 13.90 -29.64
CA LEU A 336 23.08 14.86 -30.67
C LEU A 336 22.65 14.13 -31.93
N ILE A 337 21.56 14.59 -32.56
CA ILE A 337 21.10 14.08 -33.85
C ILE A 337 21.46 15.11 -34.92
N SER A 338 22.25 14.67 -35.91
CA SER A 338 22.54 15.44 -37.13
C SER A 338 21.93 14.71 -38.32
N PHE A 339 21.41 15.42 -39.31
CA PHE A 339 20.78 14.83 -40.51
C PHE A 339 21.63 13.72 -41.16
N LYS A 340 22.96 13.90 -41.16
CA LYS A 340 23.94 12.97 -41.76
C LYS A 340 24.06 11.63 -41.02
N ASN A 341 23.70 11.59 -39.74
CA ASN A 341 23.89 10.42 -38.86
C ASN A 341 22.56 9.70 -38.54
N ILE A 342 21.44 10.12 -39.14
CA ILE A 342 20.12 9.57 -38.82
C ILE A 342 19.97 8.16 -39.36
N GLY A 343 19.76 7.20 -38.46
CA GLY A 343 19.36 5.84 -38.81
C GLY A 343 17.87 5.75 -39.13
N MET A 344 17.48 5.83 -40.41
CA MET A 344 16.06 5.71 -40.80
C MET A 344 15.51 4.27 -40.79
N ASN A 345 16.38 3.27 -40.71
CA ASN A 345 15.99 1.86 -40.91
C ASN A 345 15.25 1.26 -39.70
N ASP A 346 15.46 1.79 -38.50
CA ASP A 346 14.93 1.23 -37.25
C ASP A 346 13.61 1.89 -36.82
N VAL A 347 13.19 2.96 -37.52
CA VAL A 347 11.97 3.71 -37.23
C VAL A 347 10.79 3.10 -38.00
N ASP A 348 9.65 2.94 -37.33
CA ASP A 348 8.40 2.49 -37.97
C ASP A 348 8.06 3.44 -39.15
N PRO A 349 7.79 2.93 -40.37
CA PRO A 349 7.52 3.77 -41.54
C PRO A 349 6.36 4.75 -41.34
N ILE A 350 5.38 4.42 -40.50
CA ILE A 350 4.27 5.32 -40.18
C ILE A 350 4.76 6.48 -39.31
N ILE A 351 5.60 6.19 -38.32
CA ILE A 351 6.22 7.22 -37.46
C ILE A 351 7.17 8.08 -38.29
N LEU A 352 7.95 7.47 -39.19
CA LEU A 352 8.87 8.17 -40.08
C LEU A 352 8.13 9.21 -40.92
N LYS A 353 6.97 8.86 -41.49
CA LYS A 353 6.12 9.78 -42.25
C LYS A 353 5.64 10.96 -41.39
N ILE A 354 5.32 10.70 -40.12
CA ILE A 354 4.89 11.75 -39.18
C ILE A 354 6.03 12.71 -38.86
N ILE A 355 7.25 12.21 -38.62
CA ILE A 355 8.41 13.04 -38.25
C ILE A 355 9.14 13.66 -39.45
N THR A 356 8.80 13.27 -40.68
CA THR A 356 9.43 13.76 -41.91
C THR A 356 9.51 15.29 -42.00
N PRO A 357 8.47 16.07 -41.64
CA PRO A 357 8.55 17.53 -41.67
C PRO A 357 9.66 18.09 -40.77
N LEU A 358 9.83 17.51 -39.58
CA LEU A 358 10.89 17.90 -38.65
C LEU A 358 12.28 17.52 -39.17
N LEU A 359 12.40 16.37 -39.84
CA LEU A 359 13.67 15.96 -40.45
C LEU A 359 14.07 16.86 -41.64
N ALA A 360 13.10 17.34 -42.42
CA ALA A 360 13.35 18.29 -43.50
C ALA A 360 13.82 19.65 -42.97
N GLU A 361 13.25 20.13 -41.86
CA GLU A 361 13.72 21.34 -41.17
C GLU A 361 15.15 21.18 -40.64
N LEU A 362 15.50 20.00 -40.14
CA LEU A 362 16.87 19.69 -39.71
C LEU A 362 17.86 19.62 -40.88
N GLU A 363 17.43 19.14 -42.05
CA GLU A 363 18.24 19.14 -43.28
C GLU A 363 18.51 20.58 -43.76
N GLU A 364 17.50 21.45 -43.72
CA GLU A 364 17.62 22.84 -44.16
C GLU A 364 18.55 23.66 -43.24
N LEU A 365 18.51 23.40 -41.93
CA LEU A 365 19.31 24.13 -40.94
C LEU A 365 20.73 23.57 -40.74
N ASP A 366 20.99 22.30 -41.06
CA ASP A 366 22.24 21.54 -40.81
C ASP A 366 22.79 21.74 -39.38
N GLN A 367 21.89 21.89 -38.39
CA GLN A 367 22.24 22.06 -36.98
C GLN A 367 21.97 20.76 -36.20
N PRO A 368 22.91 20.31 -35.35
CA PRO A 368 22.69 19.14 -34.51
C PRO A 368 21.66 19.46 -33.41
N LEU A 369 20.71 18.56 -33.21
CA LEU A 369 19.63 18.73 -32.25
C LEU A 369 19.88 17.88 -31.00
N ASN A 370 19.79 18.48 -29.82
CA ASN A 370 19.82 17.75 -28.56
C ASN A 370 18.43 17.16 -28.21
N PHE A 371 18.36 16.34 -27.17
CA PHE A 371 17.08 15.71 -26.78
C PHE A 371 16.01 16.72 -26.33
N GLU A 372 16.38 17.78 -25.61
CA GLU A 372 15.42 18.78 -25.13
C GLU A 372 14.84 19.59 -26.30
N GLU A 373 15.69 20.02 -27.22
CA GLU A 373 15.29 20.71 -28.45
C GLU A 373 14.46 19.81 -29.37
N PHE A 374 14.77 18.50 -29.40
CA PHE A 374 13.96 17.50 -30.10
C PHE A 374 12.57 17.37 -29.49
N VAL A 375 12.46 17.33 -28.16
CA VAL A 375 11.16 17.28 -27.46
C VAL A 375 10.34 18.52 -27.80
N ASP A 376 10.92 19.72 -27.73
CA ASP A 376 10.22 20.96 -28.04
C ASP A 376 9.74 21.03 -29.49
N SER A 377 10.59 20.61 -30.43
CA SER A 377 10.27 20.54 -31.86
C SER A 377 9.17 19.51 -32.14
N MET A 378 9.23 18.34 -31.50
CA MET A 378 8.20 17.31 -31.58
C MET A 378 6.88 17.74 -30.94
N GLU A 379 6.89 18.51 -29.86
CA GLU A 379 5.66 19.07 -29.28
C GLU A 379 4.99 20.06 -30.23
N ASN A 380 5.76 20.86 -30.95
CA ASN A 380 5.23 21.78 -31.97
C ASN A 380 4.66 21.01 -33.16
N LEU A 381 5.33 19.94 -33.59
CA LEU A 381 4.81 19.02 -34.61
C LEU A 381 3.50 18.34 -34.14
N LEU A 382 3.43 17.85 -32.91
CA LEU A 382 2.19 17.27 -32.36
C LEU A 382 1.02 18.26 -32.29
N LYS A 383 1.25 19.59 -32.32
CA LYS A 383 0.16 20.58 -32.38
C LYS A 383 -0.46 20.65 -33.77
N THR A 384 0.32 20.45 -34.83
CA THR A 384 -0.14 20.53 -36.23
C THR A 384 -0.78 19.24 -36.73
N LEU A 385 -0.42 18.09 -36.15
CA LEU A 385 -0.95 16.78 -36.55
C LEU A 385 -2.44 16.61 -36.25
N SER A 386 -3.09 15.73 -37.01
CA SER A 386 -4.47 15.28 -36.76
C SER A 386 -4.56 14.40 -35.51
N GLN A 387 -5.74 14.28 -34.90
CA GLN A 387 -5.90 13.44 -33.70
C GLN A 387 -5.57 11.96 -33.98
N GLY A 388 -5.88 11.46 -35.17
CA GLY A 388 -5.54 10.09 -35.58
C GLY A 388 -4.04 9.84 -35.63
N GLU A 389 -3.27 10.78 -36.19
CA GLU A 389 -1.80 10.68 -36.23
C GLU A 389 -1.20 10.76 -34.83
N LYS A 390 -1.75 11.61 -33.95
CA LYS A 390 -1.33 11.69 -32.53
C LYS A 390 -1.56 10.37 -31.82
N ASP A 391 -2.72 9.75 -32.01
CA ASP A 391 -3.05 8.48 -31.37
C ASP A 391 -2.13 7.36 -31.87
N VAL A 392 -1.88 7.30 -33.18
CA VAL A 392 -0.94 6.33 -33.78
C VAL A 392 0.48 6.53 -33.25
N PHE A 393 0.94 7.78 -33.14
CA PHE A 393 2.26 8.08 -32.60
C PHE A 393 2.39 7.65 -31.13
N LEU A 394 1.41 8.02 -30.30
CA LEU A 394 1.44 7.77 -28.86
C LEU A 394 1.20 6.30 -28.49
N THR A 395 0.50 5.52 -29.32
CA THR A 395 0.20 4.11 -29.04
C THR A 395 1.35 3.18 -29.37
N LYS A 396 1.95 2.53 -28.35
CA LYS A 396 3.05 1.57 -28.55
C LYS A 396 2.64 0.48 -29.56
N PRO A 397 3.41 0.25 -30.65
CA PRO A 397 3.14 -0.87 -31.52
C PRO A 397 3.24 -2.14 -30.67
N LYS A 398 2.16 -2.91 -30.61
CA LYS A 398 2.18 -4.24 -30.00
C LYS A 398 3.16 -5.05 -30.82
N ARG A 399 4.34 -5.38 -30.26
CA ARG A 399 5.34 -6.25 -30.90
C ARG A 399 4.63 -7.49 -31.46
N LYS A 400 4.57 -7.60 -32.79
CA LYS A 400 4.03 -8.76 -33.50
C LYS A 400 5.22 -9.63 -33.91
N GLY A 401 5.41 -10.77 -33.24
CA GLY A 401 6.46 -11.78 -33.49
C GLY A 401 7.76 -11.43 -32.77
N GLU A 402 8.40 -12.26 -31.96
CA GLU A 402 8.45 -13.73 -31.84
C GLU A 402 7.87 -14.21 -30.48
N ASP A 403 7.60 -15.52 -30.32
CA ASP A 403 6.93 -16.19 -29.17
C ASP A 403 5.38 -16.26 -29.19
N LEU A 404 4.78 -16.65 -30.31
CA LEU A 404 3.35 -17.00 -30.34
C LEU A 404 3.02 -18.37 -29.69
N GLU A 405 4.00 -19.22 -29.36
CA GLU A 405 3.75 -20.49 -28.67
C GLU A 405 3.80 -20.43 -27.14
N MET A 406 4.37 -19.36 -26.55
CA MET A 406 4.32 -19.15 -25.09
C MET A 406 3.19 -18.21 -24.63
N ILE A 407 2.48 -17.54 -25.55
CA ILE A 407 1.48 -16.51 -25.22
C ILE A 407 0.03 -17.04 -25.20
N VAL A 408 -0.23 -18.32 -25.47
CA VAL A 408 -1.58 -18.89 -25.21
C VAL A 408 -1.86 -19.03 -23.70
N LYS A 409 -0.85 -18.90 -22.83
CA LYS A 409 -1.02 -18.98 -21.37
C LYS A 409 -1.14 -17.64 -20.64
N ARG A 410 -1.08 -16.48 -21.31
CA ARG A 410 -1.03 -15.17 -20.61
C ARG A 410 -2.08 -14.14 -21.02
N THR A 411 -2.93 -14.41 -22.01
CA THR A 411 -4.03 -13.49 -22.39
C THR A 411 -5.39 -13.89 -21.83
N GLY A 412 -5.48 -15.01 -21.12
CA GLY A 412 -6.51 -15.24 -20.12
C GLY A 412 -6.24 -14.41 -18.86
N SER A 413 -6.15 -13.07 -18.98
CA SER A 413 -6.42 -12.23 -17.82
C SER A 413 -7.91 -12.41 -17.54
N GLN A 414 -8.24 -13.48 -16.81
CA GLN A 414 -9.31 -13.39 -15.83
C GLN A 414 -9.14 -12.02 -15.20
N CYS A 415 -10.16 -11.17 -15.30
CA CYS A 415 -10.32 -10.17 -14.26
C CYS A 415 -10.42 -11.00 -12.99
N ASP A 416 -9.28 -11.13 -12.31
CA ASP A 416 -9.18 -11.84 -11.05
C ASP A 416 -10.21 -11.16 -10.14
N PHE A 417 -11.36 -11.81 -9.96
CA PHE A 417 -12.41 -11.33 -9.07
C PHE A 417 -11.85 -11.12 -7.66
N THR A 418 -10.79 -11.87 -7.34
CA THR A 418 -9.87 -11.73 -6.22
C THR A 418 -9.18 -10.35 -6.17
N ASN A 419 -8.71 -9.78 -7.28
CA ASN A 419 -8.12 -8.43 -7.32
C ASN A 419 -9.16 -7.31 -7.10
N LEU A 420 -10.40 -7.49 -7.57
CA LEU A 420 -11.46 -6.50 -7.33
C LEU A 420 -11.89 -6.50 -5.86
N TYR A 421 -12.10 -7.69 -5.26
CA TYR A 421 -12.42 -7.83 -3.85
C TYR A 421 -11.28 -7.31 -2.97
N GLN A 422 -10.03 -7.67 -3.27
CA GLN A 422 -8.84 -7.16 -2.57
C GLN A 422 -8.78 -5.64 -2.62
N ARG A 423 -9.00 -5.02 -3.78
CA ARG A 423 -9.05 -3.57 -3.94
C ARG A 423 -10.18 -2.93 -3.12
N HIS A 424 -11.34 -3.58 -3.04
CA HIS A 424 -12.48 -3.10 -2.23
C HIS A 424 -12.20 -3.20 -0.73
N VAL A 425 -11.54 -4.27 -0.29
CA VAL A 425 -11.10 -4.46 1.10
C VAL A 425 -10.04 -3.44 1.47
N GLU A 426 -9.03 -3.21 0.62
CA GLU A 426 -8.02 -2.18 0.81
C GLU A 426 -8.63 -0.78 0.85
N GLN A 427 -9.57 -0.48 -0.03
CA GLN A 427 -10.29 0.79 -0.03
C GLN A 427 -11.10 0.98 1.25
N ARG A 428 -11.79 -0.07 1.73
CA ARG A 428 -12.52 -0.05 3.00
C ARG A 428 -11.58 0.17 4.18
N ASN A 429 -10.45 -0.53 4.23
CA ASN A 429 -9.44 -0.39 5.28
C ASN A 429 -8.80 1.01 5.27
N MET A 430 -8.54 1.58 4.09
CA MET A 430 -8.04 2.95 3.95
C MET A 430 -9.06 3.98 4.43
N THR A 431 -10.35 3.79 4.11
CA THR A 431 -11.41 4.68 4.60
C THR A 431 -11.60 4.58 6.12
N SER A 432 -11.52 3.38 6.70
CA SER A 432 -11.61 3.20 8.15
C SER A 432 -10.41 3.80 8.88
N ALA A 433 -9.19 3.60 8.35
CA ALA A 433 -7.98 4.20 8.92
C ALA A 433 -8.03 5.74 8.88
N LYS A 434 -8.53 6.32 7.77
CA LYS A 434 -8.72 7.77 7.66
C LYS A 434 -9.72 8.30 8.71
N LEU A 435 -10.84 7.59 8.90
CA LEU A 435 -11.85 7.92 9.91
C LEU A 435 -11.29 7.83 11.34
N GLU A 436 -10.43 6.86 11.61
CA GLU A 436 -9.81 6.68 12.92
C GLU A 436 -8.81 7.80 13.23
N ILE A 437 -7.99 8.19 12.25
CA ILE A 437 -7.10 9.36 12.35
C ILE A 437 -7.92 10.64 12.61
N GLU A 438 -9.05 10.81 11.93
CA GLU A 438 -9.91 11.99 12.11
C GLU A 438 -10.58 12.01 13.49
N ARG A 439 -10.99 10.85 14.01
CA ARG A 439 -11.49 10.70 15.39
C ARG A 439 -10.41 11.03 16.42
N GLU A 440 -9.19 10.56 16.22
CA GLU A 440 -8.06 10.88 17.13
C GLU A 440 -7.74 12.37 17.10
N LYS A 441 -7.70 13.00 15.92
CA LYS A 441 -7.53 14.45 15.80
C LYS A 441 -8.62 15.21 16.55
N LYS A 442 -9.89 14.78 16.41
CA LYS A 442 -11.01 15.39 17.13
C LYS A 442 -10.87 15.22 18.65
N LYS A 443 -10.46 14.04 19.12
CA LYS A 443 -10.20 13.79 20.53
C LYS A 443 -9.06 14.65 21.08
N ILE A 444 -8.00 14.87 20.31
CA ILE A 444 -6.90 15.77 20.68
C ILE A 444 -7.42 17.21 20.78
N LEU A 445 -8.17 17.69 19.79
CA LEU A 445 -8.79 19.02 19.83
C LEU A 445 -9.74 19.20 21.02
N GLU A 446 -10.52 18.16 21.37
CA GLU A 446 -11.40 18.17 22.54
C GLU A 446 -10.62 18.20 23.86
N LEU A 447 -9.47 17.52 23.94
CA LEU A 447 -8.55 17.57 25.09
C LEU A 447 -7.84 18.92 25.21
N GLU A 448 -7.38 19.49 24.10
CA GLU A 448 -6.75 20.81 24.03
C GLU A 448 -7.76 21.92 24.39
N GLY A 449 -9.04 21.74 24.05
CA GLY A 449 -10.15 22.61 24.44
C GLY A 449 -10.74 22.34 25.83
N CYS A 450 -10.25 21.34 26.57
CA CYS A 450 -10.79 20.99 27.87
C CYS A 450 -10.30 21.97 28.95
N THR A 451 -11.16 22.91 29.32
CA THR A 451 -10.90 23.90 30.39
C THR A 451 -11.15 23.36 31.80
N PHE A 452 -11.51 22.08 31.93
CA PHE A 452 -11.76 21.44 33.22
C PHE A 452 -10.43 21.16 33.95
N HIS A 453 -10.09 22.04 34.87
CA HIS A 453 -8.99 21.86 35.82
C HIS A 453 -9.63 21.42 37.14
N PRO A 454 -9.70 20.10 37.45
CA PRO A 454 -10.26 19.66 38.71
C PRO A 454 -9.43 20.27 39.84
N GLN A 455 -10.03 21.16 40.62
CA GLN A 455 -9.42 21.66 41.84
C GLN A 455 -9.44 20.51 42.84
N THR A 456 -8.35 19.76 42.91
CA THR A 456 -8.17 18.77 43.97
C THR A 456 -8.04 19.54 45.28
N THR A 457 -9.07 19.48 46.12
CA THR A 457 -9.00 20.00 47.49
C THR A 457 -7.92 19.22 48.21
N LYS A 458 -6.91 19.93 48.73
CA LYS A 458 -5.85 19.32 49.53
C LYS A 458 -6.50 18.76 50.79
N TYR A 459 -6.47 17.44 50.95
CA TYR A 459 -6.89 16.78 52.19
C TYR A 459 -6.11 17.40 53.37
N PRO A 460 -6.78 17.93 54.41
CA PRO A 460 -6.09 18.44 55.57
C PRO A 460 -5.48 17.26 56.35
N ASN A 461 -4.15 17.16 56.31
CA ASN A 461 -3.38 16.33 57.24
C ASN A 461 -3.51 16.92 58.66
N ARG A 462 -4.60 16.57 59.35
CA ARG A 462 -4.78 16.77 60.79
C ARG A 462 -4.97 15.43 61.48
N LEU A 463 -3.98 14.56 61.38
CA LEU A 463 -3.76 13.50 62.36
C LEU A 463 -2.26 13.23 62.39
N LEU A 464 -1.59 13.81 63.39
CA LEU A 464 -0.37 13.35 64.07
C LEU A 464 0.12 14.54 64.92
N LYS A 465 -0.50 14.67 66.09
CA LYS A 465 0.12 15.26 67.28
C LYS A 465 0.17 14.19 68.34
#